data_AF-A0A7J6IL84-F1
#
_entry.id   AF-A0A7J6IL84-F1
#
_cell.length_a   1.000
_cell.length_b   1.000
_cell.length_c   1.000
_cell.angle_alpha   90.00
_cell.angle_beta   90.00
_cell.angle_gamma   90.00
#
_symmetry.space_group_name_H-M   'P 1'
#
loop_
_entity.id
_entity.type
_entity.pdbx_description
1 polymer ?
#
loop_
_entity_poly.entity_id
_entity_poly.type
_entity_poly.pdbx_seq_one_letter_code
_entity_poly.pdbx_strand_id
1 'polypeptide(L)'
;MPITVSSVLRSLQGIANATKSTEEELSKIDFNVALASSEQNNIVNKAHSEGLSIEEWNSLIEETMSDLDETSLHIASLSVTIASVREKCRQNQPATPEDLDRIWTTIRAALTSKNLSRNLFTANRSAQGLLAVPLCSLLKDGSIDELFRLHVWMPDGKRANPDFTLHSHQPFAQSWILAGEGRDHAYQVDAVEDVDEATNAGYALAWNDGKGQNATYKTHQAYSIVQNTGKLFKAVETSIEKHR
;
A
#
# COMPACT_ATOMS: atom_id res chain seq x y z
N MET A 1 7.09 15.74 -10.18
CA MET A 1 6.11 16.41 -9.29
C MET A 1 6.80 16.72 -7.98
N PRO A 2 6.67 17.94 -7.45
CA PRO A 2 7.32 18.32 -6.20
C PRO A 2 6.71 17.60 -4.98
N ILE A 3 7.56 17.17 -4.05
CA ILE A 3 7.22 16.45 -2.84
C ILE A 3 7.80 17.24 -1.67
N THR A 4 6.94 17.71 -0.77
CA THR A 4 7.39 18.45 0.43
C THR A 4 7.98 17.50 1.47
N VAL A 5 8.88 18.02 2.31
CA VAL A 5 9.42 17.25 3.44
C VAL A 5 8.32 16.75 4.38
N SER A 6 7.24 17.51 4.54
CA SER A 6 6.07 17.08 5.33
C SER A 6 5.38 15.84 4.72
N SER A 7 5.33 15.73 3.39
CA SER A 7 4.79 14.55 2.71
C SER A 7 5.71 13.33 2.85
N VAL A 8 7.02 13.55 2.78
CA VAL A 8 8.03 12.50 3.02
C VAL A 8 7.95 11.99 4.46
N LEU A 9 7.95 12.89 5.45
CA LEU A 9 7.85 12.53 6.87
C LEU A 9 6.54 11.81 7.20
N ARG A 10 5.44 12.24 6.58
CA ARG A 10 4.16 11.53 6.70
C ARG A 10 4.28 10.11 6.14
N SER A 11 4.85 9.95 4.96
CA SER A 11 5.04 8.62 4.34
C SER A 11 5.99 7.74 5.15
N LEU A 12 7.05 8.31 5.73
CA LEU A 12 7.96 7.63 6.67
C LEU A 12 7.20 7.07 7.88
N GLN A 13 6.29 7.84 8.48
CA GLN A 13 5.44 7.36 9.57
C GLN A 13 4.56 6.18 9.14
N GLY A 14 3.97 6.26 7.94
CA GLY A 14 3.14 5.18 7.42
C GLY A 14 3.94 3.91 7.10
N ILE A 15 5.15 4.05 6.56
CA ILE A 15 6.07 2.93 6.32
C ILE A 15 6.48 2.32 7.65
N ALA A 16 6.88 3.12 8.63
CA ALA A 16 7.24 2.66 9.97
C ALA A 16 6.15 1.79 10.60
N ASN A 17 4.89 2.20 10.46
CA ASN A 17 3.75 1.40 10.91
C ASN A 17 3.63 0.07 10.15
N ALA A 18 3.78 0.09 8.82
CA ALA A 18 3.67 -1.10 7.98
C ALA A 18 4.82 -2.10 8.21
N THR A 19 6.03 -1.60 8.44
CA THR A 19 7.25 -2.39 8.67
C THR A 19 7.50 -2.69 10.14
N LYS A 20 6.68 -2.16 11.06
CA LYS A 20 6.87 -2.23 12.52
C LYS A 20 8.26 -1.74 12.93
N SER A 21 8.72 -0.64 12.33
CA SER A 21 10.02 -0.06 12.64
C SER A 21 10.09 0.47 14.06
N THR A 22 11.26 0.32 14.66
CA THR A 22 11.54 0.82 16.01
C THR A 22 11.89 2.30 15.99
N GLU A 23 11.74 2.99 17.13
CA GLU A 23 12.16 4.40 17.25
C GLU A 23 13.66 4.57 16.97
N GLU A 24 14.49 3.60 17.35
CA GLU A 24 15.93 3.60 17.06
C GLU A 24 16.19 3.61 15.55
N GLU A 25 15.54 2.73 14.79
CA GLU A 25 15.67 2.68 13.31
C GLU A 25 15.24 4.00 12.65
N LEU A 26 14.16 4.62 13.16
CA LEU A 26 13.63 5.87 12.62
C LEU A 26 14.47 7.09 13.02
N SER A 27 15.08 7.07 14.20
CA SER A 27 15.92 8.18 14.68
C SER A 27 17.15 8.43 13.79
N LYS A 28 17.58 7.40 13.06
CA LYS A 28 18.65 7.49 12.05
C LYS A 28 18.21 8.17 10.75
N ILE A 29 16.90 8.18 10.47
CA ILE A 29 16.32 8.69 9.22
C ILE A 29 15.71 10.06 9.49
N ASP A 30 16.55 11.09 9.47
CA ASP A 30 16.10 12.47 9.69
C ASP A 30 16.27 13.31 8.41
N PHE A 31 15.15 13.46 7.69
CA PHE A 31 15.12 14.29 6.48
C PHE A 31 15.37 15.77 6.73
N ASN A 32 15.10 16.31 7.93
CA ASN A 32 15.41 17.71 8.24
C ASN A 32 16.91 17.90 8.48
N VAL A 33 17.56 16.95 9.17
CA VAL A 33 19.01 16.96 9.34
C VAL A 33 19.73 16.77 8.01
N ALA A 34 19.25 15.85 7.17
CA ALA A 34 19.75 15.67 5.82
C ALA A 34 19.67 16.97 5.00
N LEU A 35 18.50 17.62 4.99
CA LEU A 35 18.33 18.92 4.32
C LEU A 35 19.27 19.99 4.89
N ALA A 36 19.45 20.06 6.21
CA ALA A 36 20.33 21.05 6.84
C ALA A 36 21.82 20.78 6.59
N SER A 37 22.19 19.52 6.33
CA SER A 37 23.56 19.11 6.02
C SER A 37 23.90 19.28 4.53
N SER A 38 22.90 19.53 3.69
CA SER A 38 23.10 19.82 2.28
C SER A 38 23.81 21.16 2.09
N GLU A 39 24.84 21.19 1.24
CA GLU A 39 25.63 22.41 0.97
C GLU A 39 24.81 23.51 0.26
N GLN A 40 23.65 23.18 -0.30
CA GLN A 40 22.77 24.15 -0.97
C GLN A 40 21.74 24.75 0.00
N ASN A 41 22.05 25.87 0.67
CA ASN A 41 21.12 26.60 1.55
C ASN A 41 19.72 26.89 0.94
N ASN A 42 19.59 26.94 -0.39
CA ASN A 42 18.30 27.15 -1.07
C ASN A 42 17.39 25.89 -1.06
N ILE A 43 17.96 24.70 -0.84
CA ILE A 43 17.22 23.44 -0.92
C ILE A 43 16.27 23.25 0.26
N VAL A 44 16.65 23.74 1.45
CA VAL A 44 15.85 23.62 2.68
C VAL A 44 14.52 24.32 2.50
N ASN A 45 14.56 25.61 2.16
CA ASN A 45 13.35 26.41 1.95
C ASN A 45 12.48 25.80 0.85
N LYS A 46 13.09 25.42 -0.28
CA LYS A 46 12.40 24.75 -1.38
C LYS A 46 11.69 23.47 -0.92
N ALA A 47 12.37 22.58 -0.17
CA ALA A 47 11.80 21.33 0.32
C ALA A 47 10.61 21.52 1.26
N HIS A 48 10.59 22.61 2.02
CA HIS A 48 9.48 22.94 2.91
C HIS A 48 8.29 23.61 2.19
N SER A 49 8.54 24.54 1.27
CA SER A 49 7.46 25.34 0.65
C SER A 49 6.98 24.81 -0.70
N GLU A 50 7.90 24.50 -1.60
CA GLU A 50 7.60 24.12 -2.99
C GLU A 50 7.65 22.61 -3.19
N GLY A 51 8.45 21.91 -2.38
CA GLY A 51 8.80 20.51 -2.53
C GLY A 51 9.98 20.29 -3.48
N LEU A 52 10.61 19.13 -3.34
CA LEU A 52 11.68 18.68 -4.23
C LEU A 52 11.15 17.64 -5.22
N SER A 53 11.78 17.52 -6.38
CA SER A 53 11.56 16.35 -7.23
C SER A 53 12.04 15.09 -6.50
N ILE A 54 11.56 13.94 -6.97
CA ILE A 54 12.01 12.65 -6.43
C ILE A 54 13.49 12.39 -6.73
N GLU A 55 14.01 12.90 -7.85
CA GLU A 55 15.44 12.84 -8.17
C GLU A 55 16.25 13.68 -7.17
N GLU A 56 15.80 14.90 -6.86
CA GLU A 56 16.41 15.75 -5.84
C GLU A 56 16.39 15.09 -4.45
N TRP A 57 15.29 14.44 -4.08
CA TRP A 57 15.21 13.66 -2.84
C TRP A 57 16.14 12.45 -2.83
N ASN A 58 16.26 11.73 -3.94
CA ASN A 58 17.15 10.57 -4.05
C ASN A 58 18.61 11.01 -3.95
N SER A 59 19.01 12.08 -4.64
CA SER A 59 20.34 12.66 -4.51
C SER A 59 20.62 13.10 -3.07
N LEU A 60 19.65 13.72 -2.38
CA LEU A 60 19.81 14.07 -0.97
C LEU A 60 20.07 12.83 -0.09
N ILE A 61 19.33 11.74 -0.29
CA ILE A 61 19.55 10.49 0.45
C ILE A 61 20.95 9.94 0.16
N GLU A 62 21.36 9.89 -1.10
CA GLU A 62 22.68 9.38 -1.50
C GLU A 62 23.83 10.21 -0.91
N GLU A 63 23.69 11.55 -0.89
CA GLU A 63 24.73 12.46 -0.40
C GLU A 63 24.83 12.48 1.13
N THR A 64 23.69 12.46 1.83
CA THR A 64 23.65 12.78 3.28
C THR A 64 23.34 11.59 4.17
N MET A 65 22.87 10.49 3.60
CA MET A 65 22.46 9.28 4.34
C MET A 65 23.24 8.03 3.91
N SER A 66 24.33 8.17 3.17
CA SER A 66 25.13 7.04 2.66
C SER A 66 25.73 6.13 3.75
N ASP A 67 25.94 6.66 4.95
CA ASP A 67 26.45 5.91 6.11
C ASP A 67 25.36 5.10 6.84
N LEU A 68 24.09 5.23 6.44
CA LEU A 68 23.00 4.44 7.03
C LEU A 68 23.13 2.96 6.67
N ASP A 69 22.67 2.10 7.57
CA ASP A 69 22.53 0.69 7.26
C ASP A 69 21.48 0.47 6.15
N GLU A 70 21.60 -0.63 5.40
CA GLU A 70 20.79 -0.89 4.21
C GLU A 70 19.28 -0.92 4.52
N THR A 71 18.90 -1.28 5.75
CA THR A 71 17.48 -1.29 6.18
C THR A 71 16.95 0.14 6.28
N SER A 72 17.70 1.03 6.94
CA SER A 72 17.33 2.44 7.06
C SER A 72 17.34 3.14 5.69
N LEU A 73 18.30 2.83 4.80
CA LEU A 73 18.31 3.34 3.43
C LEU A 73 17.04 2.94 2.66
N HIS A 74 16.64 1.67 2.71
CA HIS A 74 15.42 1.22 2.06
C HIS A 74 14.17 1.93 2.62
N ILE A 75 14.07 2.11 3.94
CA ILE A 75 12.96 2.87 4.55
C ILE A 75 12.94 4.33 4.04
N ALA A 76 14.10 4.98 3.97
CA ALA A 76 14.21 6.35 3.45
C ALA A 76 13.77 6.45 1.98
N SER A 77 14.31 5.60 1.10
CA SER A 77 13.96 5.58 -0.32
C SER A 77 12.48 5.24 -0.56
N LEU A 78 11.92 4.30 0.22
CA LEU A 78 10.50 3.98 0.17
C LEU A 78 9.65 5.18 0.61
N SER A 79 10.10 5.97 1.60
CA SER A 79 9.36 7.14 2.10
C SER A 79 9.19 8.20 1.02
N VAL A 80 10.26 8.50 0.29
CA VAL A 80 10.21 9.41 -0.86
C VAL A 80 9.34 8.84 -1.98
N THR A 81 9.52 7.55 -2.30
CA THR A 81 8.76 6.89 -3.39
C THR A 81 7.26 6.89 -3.10
N ILE A 82 6.85 6.49 -1.89
CA ILE A 82 5.43 6.48 -1.48
C ILE A 82 4.86 7.89 -1.42
N ALA A 83 5.62 8.88 -0.93
CA ALA A 83 5.19 10.28 -0.95
C ALA A 83 4.91 10.77 -2.39
N SER A 84 5.76 10.40 -3.34
CA SER A 84 5.55 10.72 -4.77
C SER A 84 4.26 10.11 -5.30
N VAL A 85 4.00 8.82 -5.03
CA VAL A 85 2.75 8.16 -5.46
C VAL A 85 1.55 8.86 -4.84
N ARG A 86 1.62 9.09 -3.53
CA ARG A 86 0.55 9.67 -2.74
C ARG A 86 0.13 11.06 -3.22
N GLU A 87 1.08 11.95 -3.50
CA GLU A 87 0.76 13.29 -4.00
C GLU A 87 0.15 13.23 -5.43
N LYS A 88 0.58 12.28 -6.27
CA LYS A 88 -0.01 12.04 -7.59
C LYS A 88 -1.46 11.59 -7.46
N CYS A 89 -1.73 10.64 -6.56
CA CYS A 89 -3.08 10.13 -6.30
C CYS A 89 -4.02 11.26 -5.85
N ARG A 90 -3.56 12.09 -4.91
CA ARG A 90 -4.36 13.20 -4.34
C ARG A 90 -4.70 14.27 -5.37
N GLN A 91 -3.84 14.46 -6.36
CA GLN A 91 -4.08 15.37 -7.48
C GLN A 91 -4.82 14.69 -8.65
N ASN A 92 -5.22 13.42 -8.49
CA ASN A 92 -5.81 12.59 -9.52
C ASN A 92 -4.99 12.57 -10.83
N GLN A 93 -3.66 12.61 -10.69
CA GLN A 93 -2.74 12.55 -11.82
C GLN A 93 -2.39 11.08 -12.14
N PRO A 94 -2.40 10.69 -13.42
CA PRO A 94 -1.95 9.35 -13.80
C PRO A 94 -0.46 9.17 -13.50
N ALA A 95 -0.09 7.95 -13.12
CA ALA A 95 1.30 7.53 -13.07
C ALA A 95 1.80 7.23 -14.49
N THR A 96 2.97 7.73 -14.85
CA THR A 96 3.61 7.39 -16.13
C THR A 96 4.28 6.01 -16.03
N PRO A 97 4.62 5.36 -17.16
CA PRO A 97 5.42 4.13 -17.13
C PRO A 97 6.75 4.27 -16.38
N GLU A 98 7.40 5.43 -16.49
CA GLU A 98 8.64 5.74 -15.75
C GLU A 98 8.40 5.85 -14.24
N ASP A 99 7.27 6.44 -13.83
CA ASP A 99 6.88 6.45 -12.42
C ASP A 99 6.72 5.02 -11.89
N LEU A 100 5.98 4.17 -12.62
CA LEU A 100 5.71 2.79 -12.21
C LEU A 100 6.97 1.94 -12.15
N ASP A 101 7.88 2.08 -13.13
CA ASP A 101 9.15 1.37 -13.15
C ASP A 101 10.03 1.75 -11.95
N ARG A 102 10.09 3.05 -11.64
CA ARG A 102 10.81 3.54 -10.46
C ARG A 102 10.19 3.05 -9.16
N ILE A 103 8.86 3.13 -9.02
CA ILE A 103 8.14 2.63 -7.84
C ILE A 103 8.42 1.14 -7.64
N TRP A 104 8.30 0.36 -8.72
CA TRP A 104 8.56 -1.06 -8.68
C TRP A 104 10.02 -1.37 -8.34
N THR A 105 10.96 -0.64 -8.92
CA THR A 105 12.40 -0.81 -8.63
C THR A 105 12.70 -0.59 -7.16
N THR A 106 12.22 0.50 -6.55
CA THR A 106 12.42 0.76 -5.12
C THR A 106 11.78 -0.33 -4.25
N ILE A 107 10.53 -0.71 -4.53
CA ILE A 107 9.81 -1.75 -3.76
C ILE A 107 10.50 -3.10 -3.89
N ARG A 108 10.88 -3.49 -5.11
CA ARG A 108 11.56 -4.76 -5.40
C ARG A 108 12.92 -4.81 -4.70
N ALA A 109 13.69 -3.73 -4.72
CA ALA A 109 14.98 -3.66 -4.03
C ALA A 109 14.79 -3.94 -2.52
N ALA A 110 13.85 -3.26 -1.88
CA ALA A 110 13.55 -3.47 -0.46
C ALA A 110 12.98 -4.87 -0.15
N LEU A 111 12.21 -5.48 -1.06
CA LEU A 111 11.67 -6.84 -0.87
C LEU A 111 12.70 -7.96 -1.08
N THR A 112 13.74 -7.71 -1.87
CA THR A 112 14.70 -8.74 -2.29
C THR A 112 16.10 -8.57 -1.72
N SER A 113 16.36 -7.49 -0.99
CA SER A 113 17.62 -7.29 -0.28
C SER A 113 17.86 -8.44 0.72
N LYS A 114 19.09 -8.96 0.70
CA LYS A 114 19.56 -10.04 1.58
C LYS A 114 20.30 -9.54 2.80
N ASN A 115 20.59 -8.24 2.84
CA ASN A 115 21.43 -7.61 3.85
C ASN A 115 20.61 -6.79 4.86
N LEU A 116 19.27 -6.85 4.76
CA LEU A 116 18.40 -6.24 5.75
C LEU A 116 18.70 -6.84 7.13
N SER A 117 18.75 -5.99 8.15
CA SER A 117 18.90 -6.42 9.56
C SER A 117 17.71 -7.28 10.00
N ARG A 118 16.57 -7.14 9.33
CA ARG A 118 15.35 -7.92 9.48
C ARG A 118 14.48 -7.84 8.23
N ASN A 119 13.53 -8.76 8.10
CA ASN A 119 12.49 -8.63 7.07
C ASN A 119 11.63 -7.39 7.34
N LEU A 120 11.63 -6.44 6.41
CA LEU A 120 10.81 -5.23 6.49
C LEU A 120 9.33 -5.53 6.29
N PHE A 121 9.02 -6.50 5.43
CA PHE A 121 7.67 -6.75 4.97
C PHE A 121 7.21 -8.17 5.26
N THR A 122 5.94 -8.31 5.63
CA THR A 122 5.28 -9.61 5.77
C THR A 122 4.10 -9.66 4.82
N ALA A 123 4.10 -10.64 3.91
CA ALA A 123 2.95 -10.91 3.05
C ALA A 123 1.81 -11.50 3.89
N ASN A 124 0.63 -10.91 3.73
CA ASN A 124 -0.58 -11.40 4.37
C ASN A 124 -1.54 -11.91 3.30
N ARG A 125 -2.34 -12.92 3.66
CA ARG A 125 -3.42 -13.42 2.82
C ARG A 125 -4.72 -12.72 3.21
N SER A 126 -5.38 -12.08 2.24
CA SER A 126 -6.68 -11.45 2.45
C SER A 126 -7.77 -12.51 2.67
N ALA A 127 -8.95 -12.09 3.13
CA ALA A 127 -10.09 -13.00 3.30
C ALA A 127 -10.59 -13.60 1.96
N GLN A 128 -10.25 -12.98 0.83
CA GLN A 128 -10.49 -13.51 -0.51
C GLN A 128 -9.37 -14.45 -1.00
N GLY A 129 -8.34 -14.65 -0.17
CA GLY A 129 -7.20 -15.50 -0.44
C GLY A 129 -6.04 -14.82 -1.19
N LEU A 130 -6.16 -13.52 -1.52
CA LEU A 130 -5.14 -12.79 -2.28
C LEU A 130 -3.95 -12.41 -1.40
N LEU A 131 -2.73 -12.46 -1.95
CA LEU A 131 -1.55 -12.01 -1.23
C LEU A 131 -1.42 -10.49 -1.34
N ALA A 132 -1.20 -9.84 -0.19
CA ALA A 132 -0.94 -8.41 -0.12
C ALA A 132 0.20 -8.14 0.86
N VAL A 133 1.07 -7.19 0.49
CA VAL A 133 2.14 -6.69 1.33
C VAL A 133 1.82 -5.24 1.69
N PRO A 134 1.59 -4.91 2.97
CA PRO A 134 1.47 -3.52 3.41
C PRO A 134 2.78 -2.77 3.19
N LEU A 135 2.76 -1.69 2.41
CA LEU A 135 3.92 -0.85 2.16
C LEU A 135 3.91 0.41 3.02
N CYS A 136 2.73 0.99 3.24
CA CYS A 136 2.54 2.18 4.06
C CYS A 136 1.13 2.14 4.66
N SER A 137 1.02 2.38 5.97
CA SER A 137 -0.24 2.42 6.71
C SER A 137 -0.30 3.70 7.56
N LEU A 138 -0.97 4.72 7.03
CA LEU A 138 -1.22 5.96 7.76
C LEU A 138 -2.45 5.78 8.64
N LEU A 139 -2.28 6.13 9.91
CA LEU A 139 -3.34 6.03 10.90
C LEU A 139 -3.81 7.43 11.32
N LYS A 140 -5.11 7.57 11.54
CA LYS A 140 -5.75 8.74 12.11
C LYS A 140 -6.75 8.26 13.16
N ASP A 141 -6.60 8.75 14.39
CA ASP A 141 -7.48 8.40 15.53
C ASP A 141 -7.62 6.87 15.73
N GLY A 142 -6.51 6.13 15.56
CA GLY A 142 -6.48 4.67 15.69
C GLY A 142 -7.07 3.88 14.51
N SER A 143 -7.57 4.56 13.47
CA SER A 143 -8.12 3.96 12.26
C SER A 143 -7.21 4.21 11.05
N ILE A 144 -7.32 3.38 10.02
CA ILE A 144 -6.57 3.57 8.78
C ILE A 144 -7.13 4.79 8.03
N ASP A 145 -6.26 5.77 7.79
CA ASP A 145 -6.54 6.97 6.98
C ASP A 145 -6.19 6.70 5.51
N GLU A 146 -4.98 6.23 5.26
CA GLU A 146 -4.50 5.88 3.93
C GLU A 146 -3.65 4.61 3.99
N LEU A 147 -3.78 3.76 2.97
CA LEU A 147 -3.13 2.45 2.93
C LEU A 147 -2.59 2.18 1.53
N PHE A 148 -1.28 1.94 1.44
CA PHE A 148 -0.62 1.50 0.22
C PHE A 148 -0.21 0.04 0.38
N ARG A 149 -0.61 -0.79 -0.58
CA ARG A 149 -0.35 -2.23 -0.59
C ARG A 149 0.15 -2.67 -1.96
N LEU A 150 1.15 -3.54 -1.94
CA LEU A 150 1.48 -4.35 -3.10
C LEU A 150 0.57 -5.59 -3.10
N HIS A 151 -0.29 -5.70 -4.10
CA HIS A 151 -1.09 -6.90 -4.32
C HIS A 151 -0.35 -7.83 -5.29
N VAL A 152 -0.27 -9.11 -4.94
CA VAL A 152 0.36 -10.13 -5.79
C VAL A 152 -0.71 -11.12 -6.23
N TRP A 153 -0.92 -11.19 -7.54
CA TRP A 153 -1.82 -12.16 -8.16
C TRP A 153 -1.01 -13.30 -8.76
N MET A 154 -1.42 -14.53 -8.46
CA MET A 154 -0.74 -15.70 -8.99
C MET A 154 -1.07 -15.87 -10.49
N PRO A 155 -0.12 -16.33 -11.31
CA PRO A 155 -0.31 -16.47 -12.76
C PRO A 155 -1.16 -17.70 -13.14
N ASP A 156 -1.69 -18.44 -12.16
CA ASP A 156 -2.47 -19.66 -12.39
C ASP A 156 -3.89 -19.40 -12.90
N GLY A 157 -4.27 -18.11 -13.04
CA GLY A 157 -5.58 -17.69 -13.52
C GLY A 157 -6.71 -18.01 -12.54
N LYS A 158 -6.38 -18.43 -11.31
CA LYS A 158 -7.38 -18.80 -10.31
C LYS A 158 -7.58 -17.66 -9.34
N ARG A 159 -8.84 -17.32 -9.08
CA ARG A 159 -9.20 -16.52 -7.92
C ARG A 159 -8.86 -17.32 -6.68
N ALA A 160 -8.35 -16.65 -5.66
CA ALA A 160 -7.89 -17.34 -4.46
C ALA A 160 -9.04 -17.93 -3.63
N ASN A 161 -10.28 -17.49 -3.85
CA ASN A 161 -11.50 -18.20 -3.48
C ASN A 161 -12.56 -18.04 -4.60
N PRO A 162 -13.02 -19.14 -5.24
CA PRO A 162 -14.00 -19.08 -6.33
C PRO A 162 -15.40 -18.64 -5.90
N ASP A 163 -15.73 -18.74 -4.60
CA ASP A 163 -17.03 -18.33 -4.06
C ASP A 163 -17.19 -16.79 -4.02
N PHE A 164 -16.07 -16.06 -4.14
CA PHE A 164 -16.06 -14.60 -4.21
C PHE A 164 -15.80 -14.12 -5.64
N THR A 165 -16.86 -13.70 -6.30
CA THR A 165 -16.82 -13.21 -7.68
C THR A 165 -16.63 -11.69 -7.77
N LEU A 166 -17.20 -10.93 -6.83
CA LEU A 166 -17.15 -9.46 -6.81
C LEU A 166 -16.66 -8.93 -5.47
N HIS A 167 -15.85 -7.87 -5.52
CA HIS A 167 -15.41 -7.11 -4.36
C HIS A 167 -15.64 -5.62 -4.59
N SER A 168 -16.24 -4.95 -3.62
CA SER A 168 -16.37 -3.51 -3.61
C SER A 168 -15.57 -2.90 -2.47
N HIS A 169 -14.98 -1.73 -2.73
CA HIS A 169 -14.39 -0.88 -1.71
C HIS A 169 -15.36 0.26 -1.39
N GLN A 170 -15.58 0.52 -0.10
CA GLN A 170 -16.22 1.77 0.32
C GLN A 170 -15.27 2.97 0.27
N PRO A 171 -13.97 2.83 0.63
CA PRO A 171 -13.01 3.90 0.44
C PRO A 171 -12.68 4.10 -1.05
N PHE A 172 -12.29 5.32 -1.39
CA PHE A 172 -11.66 5.61 -2.67
C PHE A 172 -10.40 4.75 -2.84
N ALA A 173 -10.26 4.10 -3.99
CA ALA A 173 -9.13 3.24 -4.31
C ALA A 173 -8.60 3.56 -5.71
N GLN A 174 -7.28 3.58 -5.83
CA GLN A 174 -6.56 3.61 -7.09
C GLN A 174 -5.54 2.47 -7.09
N SER A 175 -5.29 1.90 -8.26
CA SER A 175 -4.37 0.77 -8.42
C SER A 175 -3.65 0.87 -9.75
N TRP A 176 -2.42 0.37 -9.79
CA TRP A 176 -1.60 0.30 -11.00
C TRP A 176 -1.03 -1.10 -11.15
N ILE A 177 -0.83 -1.51 -12.40
CA ILE A 177 -0.11 -2.74 -12.72
C ILE A 177 1.38 -2.42 -12.71
N LEU A 178 2.11 -3.00 -11.76
CA LEU A 178 3.57 -2.85 -11.68
C LEU A 178 4.30 -3.89 -12.54
N ALA A 179 3.67 -5.05 -12.78
CA ALA A 179 4.19 -6.10 -13.64
C ALA A 179 3.05 -7.00 -14.12
N GLY A 180 3.11 -7.41 -15.39
CA GLY A 180 2.14 -8.33 -15.98
C GLY A 180 0.98 -7.62 -16.66
N GLU A 181 -0.22 -8.18 -16.53
CA GLU A 181 -1.44 -7.66 -17.15
C GLU A 181 -2.62 -7.90 -16.20
N GLY A 182 -3.43 -6.87 -16.00
CA GLY A 182 -4.68 -6.94 -15.25
C GLY A 182 -5.88 -6.70 -16.17
N ARG A 183 -7.01 -7.31 -15.84
CA ARG A 183 -8.31 -6.93 -16.41
C ARG A 183 -9.20 -6.41 -15.31
N ASP A 184 -9.67 -5.19 -15.47
CA ASP A 184 -10.67 -4.59 -14.59
C ASP A 184 -12.05 -4.84 -15.18
N HIS A 185 -12.95 -5.35 -14.36
CA HIS A 185 -14.32 -5.66 -14.75
C HIS A 185 -15.25 -4.79 -13.89
N ALA A 186 -15.95 -3.87 -14.52
CA ALA A 186 -16.91 -3.00 -13.84
C ALA A 186 -18.31 -3.63 -13.86
N TYR A 187 -19.06 -3.44 -12.77
CA TYR A 187 -20.40 -3.98 -12.61
C TYR A 187 -21.34 -2.91 -12.08
N GLN A 188 -22.56 -2.86 -12.62
CA GLN A 188 -23.71 -2.26 -11.95
C GLN A 188 -24.26 -3.30 -10.98
N VAL A 189 -24.47 -2.92 -9.72
CA VAL A 189 -24.93 -3.84 -8.67
C VAL A 189 -26.14 -3.23 -7.97
N ASP A 190 -27.28 -3.90 -8.12
CA ASP A 190 -28.56 -3.48 -7.55
C ASP A 190 -29.01 -4.50 -6.48
N ALA A 191 -29.55 -3.99 -5.37
CA ALA A 191 -30.16 -4.85 -4.35
C ALA A 191 -31.51 -5.38 -4.85
N VAL A 192 -31.77 -6.66 -4.64
CA VAL A 192 -33.03 -7.32 -5.03
C VAL A 192 -33.60 -8.12 -3.85
N GLU A 193 -34.91 -8.32 -3.84
CA GLU A 193 -35.59 -9.14 -2.82
C GLU A 193 -35.92 -10.54 -3.35
N ASP A 194 -36.16 -10.67 -4.66
CA ASP A 194 -36.49 -11.94 -5.29
C ASP A 194 -35.22 -12.78 -5.51
N VAL A 195 -35.27 -14.03 -5.06
CA VAL A 195 -34.20 -15.02 -5.25
C VAL A 195 -34.03 -15.36 -6.72
N ASP A 196 -35.11 -15.35 -7.49
CA ASP A 196 -35.07 -15.68 -8.92
C ASP A 196 -34.41 -14.57 -9.76
N GLU A 197 -34.38 -13.33 -9.25
CA GLU A 197 -33.69 -12.20 -9.86
C GLU A 197 -32.24 -12.04 -9.39
N ALA A 198 -31.88 -12.69 -8.28
CA ALA A 198 -30.58 -12.55 -7.64
C ALA A 198 -29.49 -13.35 -8.38
N THR A 199 -28.36 -12.70 -8.65
CA THR A 199 -27.15 -13.36 -9.19
C THR A 199 -26.09 -13.58 -8.12
N ASN A 200 -26.15 -12.84 -7.01
CA ASN A 200 -25.14 -12.83 -5.97
C ASN A 200 -25.77 -12.70 -4.57
N ALA A 201 -25.10 -13.28 -3.56
CA ALA A 201 -25.37 -13.02 -2.16
C ALA A 201 -24.37 -11.98 -1.60
N GLY A 202 -24.84 -11.13 -0.71
CA GLY A 202 -24.04 -10.10 -0.05
C GLY A 202 -23.28 -10.62 1.15
N TYR A 203 -22.01 -10.24 1.25
CA TYR A 203 -21.18 -10.52 2.41
C TYR A 203 -20.54 -9.25 2.95
N ALA A 204 -20.30 -9.20 4.25
CA ALA A 204 -19.64 -8.10 4.94
C ALA A 204 -18.35 -8.58 5.63
N LEU A 205 -17.38 -7.67 5.76
CA LEU A 205 -16.20 -7.88 6.58
C LEU A 205 -16.60 -7.86 8.06
N ALA A 206 -16.19 -8.89 8.79
CA ALA A 206 -16.25 -8.95 10.24
C ALA A 206 -14.88 -9.30 10.81
N TRP A 207 -14.64 -8.99 12.07
CA TRP A 207 -13.39 -9.28 12.77
C TRP A 207 -13.61 -10.44 13.73
N ASN A 208 -12.80 -11.50 13.61
CA ASN A 208 -12.73 -12.52 14.64
C ASN A 208 -11.59 -12.15 15.60
N ASP A 209 -11.92 -11.87 16.86
CA ASP A 209 -10.96 -11.50 17.90
C ASP A 209 -10.24 -12.70 18.53
N GLY A 210 -10.53 -13.92 18.05
CA GLY A 210 -9.94 -15.17 18.54
C GLY A 210 -10.45 -15.61 19.91
N LYS A 211 -11.43 -14.90 20.51
CA LYS A 211 -12.00 -15.27 21.81
C LYS A 211 -13.13 -16.27 21.62
N GLY A 212 -12.80 -17.55 21.52
CA GLY A 212 -13.82 -18.60 21.52
C GLY A 212 -13.41 -20.00 21.09
N GLN A 213 -12.17 -20.23 20.63
CA GLN A 213 -11.73 -21.56 20.21
C GLN A 213 -10.95 -22.31 21.30
N ASN A 214 -11.42 -23.52 21.62
CA ASN A 214 -10.86 -24.43 22.62
C ASN A 214 -9.37 -24.76 22.33
N ALA A 215 -8.50 -24.12 23.09
CA ALA A 215 -7.27 -24.59 23.75
C ALA A 215 -6.35 -25.70 23.16
N THR A 216 -6.40 -26.03 21.86
CA THR A 216 -5.48 -27.06 21.32
C THR A 216 -4.63 -26.60 20.15
N TYR A 217 -5.06 -25.57 19.40
CA TYR A 217 -4.24 -24.93 18.37
C TYR A 217 -4.52 -23.42 18.37
N LYS A 218 -3.60 -22.61 18.92
CA LYS A 218 -3.64 -21.15 18.77
C LYS A 218 -3.05 -20.77 17.41
N THR A 219 -3.83 -20.93 16.35
CA THR A 219 -3.51 -20.34 15.06
C THR A 219 -4.07 -18.92 14.99
N HIS A 220 -3.16 -17.97 15.24
CA HIS A 220 -3.18 -16.57 14.81
C HIS A 220 -4.07 -15.52 15.51
N GLN A 221 -3.53 -14.31 15.45
CA GLN A 221 -4.04 -13.00 15.86
C GLN A 221 -5.42 -12.71 15.25
N ALA A 222 -6.10 -11.68 15.74
CA ALA A 222 -7.36 -11.20 15.19
C ALA A 222 -7.29 -11.14 13.65
N TYR A 223 -8.22 -11.81 12.97
CA TYR A 223 -8.22 -11.93 11.51
C TYR A 223 -9.59 -11.52 10.96
N SER A 224 -9.59 -10.97 9.75
CA SER A 224 -10.83 -10.61 9.07
C SER A 224 -11.50 -11.87 8.52
N ILE A 225 -12.79 -11.99 8.79
CA ILE A 225 -13.69 -12.99 8.21
C ILE A 225 -14.70 -12.29 7.31
N VAL A 226 -15.33 -13.08 6.45
CA VAL A 226 -16.40 -12.62 5.58
C VAL A 226 -17.68 -13.31 6.04
N GLN A 227 -18.69 -12.53 6.41
CA GLN A 227 -19.95 -13.01 6.96
C GLN A 227 -21.09 -12.73 5.98
N ASN A 228 -21.92 -13.74 5.73
CA ASN A 228 -23.11 -13.59 4.90
C ASN A 228 -24.08 -12.61 5.58
N THR A 229 -24.59 -11.65 4.80
CA THR A 229 -25.50 -10.59 5.29
C THR A 229 -26.98 -10.93 5.13
N GLY A 230 -27.31 -12.01 4.42
CA GLY A 230 -28.67 -12.38 4.01
C GLY A 230 -29.22 -11.52 2.87
N LYS A 231 -28.47 -10.52 2.39
CA LYS A 231 -28.90 -9.64 1.30
C LYS A 231 -28.62 -10.26 -0.07
N LEU A 232 -29.51 -10.01 -1.03
CA LEU A 232 -29.40 -10.49 -2.39
C LEU A 232 -29.12 -9.33 -3.35
N PHE A 233 -28.35 -9.61 -4.39
CA PHE A 233 -27.92 -8.62 -5.37
C PHE A 233 -27.99 -9.18 -6.78
N LYS A 234 -28.32 -8.29 -7.72
CA LYS A 234 -28.17 -8.51 -9.15
C LYS A 234 -26.99 -7.69 -9.64
N ALA A 235 -25.99 -8.36 -10.19
CA ALA A 235 -24.80 -7.74 -10.75
C ALA A 235 -24.77 -7.94 -12.27
N VAL A 236 -24.61 -6.84 -13.00
CA VAL A 236 -24.51 -6.83 -14.46
C VAL A 236 -23.20 -6.18 -14.86
N GLU A 237 -22.37 -6.89 -15.62
CA GLU A 237 -21.10 -6.36 -16.12
C GLU A 237 -21.36 -5.21 -17.09
N THR A 238 -20.70 -4.07 -16.86
CA THR A 238 -20.88 -2.85 -17.66
C THR A 238 -19.68 -2.56 -18.55
N SER A 239 -18.47 -2.90 -18.12
CA SER A 239 -17.26 -2.75 -18.94
C SER A 239 -16.16 -3.72 -18.53
N ILE A 240 -15.23 -3.94 -19.47
CA ILE A 240 -13.98 -4.65 -19.23
C ILE A 240 -12.85 -3.77 -19.78
N GLU A 241 -11.91 -3.43 -18.92
CA GLU A 241 -10.70 -2.70 -19.29
C GLU A 241 -9.47 -3.55 -19.03
N LYS A 242 -8.43 -3.34 -19.84
CA LYS A 242 -7.18 -4.10 -19.77
C LYS A 242 -6.04 -3.15 -19.47
N HIS A 243 -5.31 -3.42 -18.40
CA HIS A 243 -4.21 -2.61 -17.91
C HIS A 243 -2.90 -3.39 -17.97
N ARG A 244 -1.81 -2.69 -18.29
CA ARG A 244 -0.45 -3.22 -18.42
C ARG A 244 0.53 -2.27 -17.76
#